data_AF-A0A2V5WHG7-F1
#
_entry.id   AF-A0A2V5WHG7-F1
#
_cell.length_a   1.000
_cell.length_b   1.000
_cell.length_c   1.000
_cell.angle_alpha   90.00
_cell.angle_beta   90.00
_cell.angle_gamma   90.00
#
_symmetry.space_group_name_H-M   'P 1'
#
loop_
_entity.id
_entity.type
_entity.pdbx_description
1 polymer ?
#
loop_
_entity_poly.entity_id
_entity_poly.type
_entity_poly.pdbx_seq_one_letter_code
_entity_poly.pdbx_strand_id
1 'polypeptide(L)'
;MDAEQLCGELNKLRLQGVFFRENYFQPIFHKFAGELCAGAQLHVIDRETFQPFITGLQIIKRIREIYHERFQWKQPPYEYEWKRLPIEILIGGPIESVFGD
;
A
#
# COMPACT_ATOMS: atom_id res chain seq x y z
N MET A 1 -6.83 -10.64 0.80
CA MET A 1 -5.36 -10.80 0.86
C MET A 1 -5.07 -11.76 2.00
N ASP A 2 -3.98 -12.51 1.93
CA ASP A 2 -3.44 -13.25 3.07
C ASP A 2 -2.68 -12.27 3.98
N ALA A 3 -3.15 -12.09 5.23
CA ALA A 3 -2.59 -11.11 6.16
C ALA A 3 -1.25 -11.58 6.74
N GLU A 4 -1.12 -12.86 7.08
CA GLU A 4 0.10 -13.45 7.63
C GLU A 4 1.24 -13.32 6.62
N GLN A 5 1.01 -13.73 5.37
CA GLN A 5 1.99 -13.61 4.30
C GLN A 5 2.40 -12.15 4.10
N LEU A 6 1.43 -11.22 4.02
CA LEU A 6 1.71 -9.81 3.80
C LEU A 6 2.53 -9.20 4.95
N CYS A 7 2.13 -9.41 6.20
CA CYS A 7 2.85 -8.89 7.36
C CYS A 7 4.23 -9.50 7.49
N GLY A 8 4.38 -10.80 7.27
CA GLY A 8 5.66 -11.48 7.25
C GLY A 8 6.62 -10.88 6.23
N GLU A 9 6.14 -10.65 5.00
CA GLU A 9 6.93 -10.03 3.94
C GLU A 9 7.29 -8.57 4.21
N LEU A 10 6.35 -7.76 4.72
CA LEU A 10 6.63 -6.36 5.06
C LEU A 10 7.62 -6.23 6.22
N ASN A 11 7.49 -7.07 7.26
CA ASN A 11 8.41 -7.05 8.40
C ASN A 11 9.84 -7.52 8.00
N LYS A 12 9.99 -8.38 6.98
CA LYS A 12 11.31 -8.76 6.43
C LYS A 12 12.07 -7.59 5.81
N LEU A 13 11.38 -6.52 5.39
CA LEU A 13 12.01 -5.31 4.85
C LEU A 13 12.77 -4.51 5.91
N ARG A 14 12.52 -4.76 7.20
CA ARG A 14 13.19 -4.09 8.34
C ARG A 14 13.18 -2.55 8.22
N LEU A 15 12.04 -2.00 7.81
CA LEU A 15 11.84 -0.56 7.72
C LEU A 15 11.97 0.07 9.12
N GLN A 16 12.60 1.23 9.20
CA GLN A 16 12.87 1.89 10.47
C GLN A 16 11.58 2.50 11.06
N GLY A 17 11.45 2.42 12.39
CA GLY A 17 10.37 3.06 13.13
C GLY A 17 8.97 2.48 12.91
N VAL A 18 8.84 1.32 12.24
CA VAL A 18 7.53 0.73 11.91
C VAL A 18 7.48 -0.78 12.11
N PHE A 19 6.32 -1.27 12.53
CA PHE A 19 5.98 -2.69 12.60
C PHE A 19 4.63 -2.96 11.93
N PHE A 20 4.50 -4.09 11.26
CA PHE A 20 3.26 -4.50 10.59
C PHE A 20 2.61 -5.66 11.34
N ARG A 21 1.39 -5.43 11.84
CA ARG A 21 0.57 -6.43 12.53
C ARG A 21 -0.57 -6.87 11.63
N GLU A 22 -0.88 -8.16 11.61
CA GLU A 22 -2.06 -8.67 10.90
C GLU A 22 -3.33 -8.01 11.43
N ASN A 23 -4.24 -7.69 10.52
CA ASN A 23 -5.53 -7.12 10.88
C ASN A 23 -6.64 -7.62 9.98
N TYR A 24 -7.77 -7.91 10.60
CA TYR A 24 -9.01 -8.34 9.97
C TYR A 24 -10.12 -7.38 10.40
N PHE A 25 -10.87 -6.86 9.45
CA PHE A 25 -11.96 -5.93 9.74
C PHE A 25 -13.01 -5.96 8.64
N GLN A 26 -14.25 -5.61 9.00
CA GLN A 26 -15.35 -5.48 8.05
C GLN A 26 -15.74 -4.00 7.96
N PRO A 27 -15.49 -3.32 6.82
CA PRO A 27 -15.86 -1.92 6.65
C PRO A 27 -17.38 -1.73 6.75
N ILE A 28 -17.81 -0.64 7.39
CA ILE A 28 -19.24 -0.30 7.53
C ILE A 28 -19.76 0.45 6.28
N PHE A 29 -18.88 1.14 5.53
CA PHE A 29 -19.24 1.95 4.37
C PHE A 29 -18.09 2.07 3.35
N HIS A 30 -18.40 2.56 2.14
CA HIS A 30 -17.49 2.67 0.98
C HIS A 30 -16.94 1.33 0.46
N LYS A 31 -15.62 1.28 0.21
CA LYS A 31 -14.97 0.16 -0.47
C LYS A 31 -15.06 -1.09 0.40
N PHE A 32 -15.46 -2.21 -0.20
CA PHE A 32 -15.57 -3.50 0.47
C PHE A 32 -16.53 -3.48 1.68
N ALA A 33 -17.54 -2.61 1.68
CA ALA A 33 -18.51 -2.52 2.76
C ALA A 33 -19.24 -3.86 2.95
N GLY A 34 -19.26 -4.35 4.18
CA GLY A 34 -19.83 -5.66 4.50
C GLY A 34 -18.94 -6.86 4.14
N GLU A 35 -17.76 -6.65 3.55
CA GLU A 35 -16.82 -7.72 3.21
C GLU A 35 -15.72 -7.86 4.28
N LEU A 36 -15.37 -9.09 4.66
CA LEU A 36 -14.23 -9.34 5.54
C LEU A 36 -12.93 -8.99 4.81
N CYS A 37 -12.31 -7.89 5.20
CA CYS A 37 -11.00 -7.47 4.74
C CYS A 37 -9.91 -8.01 5.66
N ALA A 38 -8.78 -8.39 5.06
CA ALA A 38 -7.59 -8.87 5.74
C ALA A 38 -6.36 -8.16 5.17
N GLY A 39 -5.41 -7.79 6.03
CA GLY A 39 -4.18 -7.10 5.62
C GLY A 39 -3.30 -6.73 6.81
N ALA A 40 -2.55 -5.64 6.66
CA ALA A 40 -1.58 -5.17 7.64
C ALA A 40 -2.02 -3.84 8.29
N GLN A 41 -2.04 -3.78 9.61
CA GLN A 41 -2.06 -2.53 10.36
C GLN A 41 -0.62 -2.04 10.56
N LEU A 42 -0.37 -0.80 10.17
CA LEU A 42 0.89 -0.10 10.38
C LEU A 42 0.95 0.47 11.80
N HIS A 43 1.97 0.08 12.57
CA HIS A 43 2.28 0.63 13.89
C HIS A 43 3.56 1.43 13.79
N VAL A 44 3.50 2.75 14.03
CA VAL A 44 4.70 3.58 14.18
C VAL A 44 5.24 3.34 15.60
N ILE A 45 6.37 2.65 15.70
CA ILE A 45 6.99 2.27 16.97
C ILE A 45 8.10 3.24 17.40
N ASP A 46 8.65 4.01 16.45
CA ASP A 46 9.58 5.10 16.71
C ASP A 46 9.37 6.19 15.67
N ARG A 47 8.92 7.36 16.12
CA ARG A 47 8.56 8.49 15.24
C ARG A 47 9.77 9.17 14.62
N GLU A 48 10.91 9.17 15.31
CA GLU A 48 12.11 9.90 14.85
C GLU A 48 12.80 9.18 13.70
N THR A 49 12.68 7.86 13.65
CA THR A 49 13.25 7.03 12.58
C THR A 49 12.24 6.61 11.51
N PHE A 50 10.95 6.85 11.74
CA PHE A 50 9.90 6.50 10.80
C PHE A 50 9.95 7.33 9.52
N GLN A 51 10.04 6.64 8.37
CA GLN A 51 10.07 7.26 7.05
C GLN A 51 8.73 7.01 6.33
N PRO A 52 7.71 7.87 6.47
CA PRO A 52 6.35 7.59 6.02
C PRO A 52 6.22 7.37 4.51
N PHE A 53 6.89 8.22 3.72
CA PHE A 53 6.82 8.14 2.26
C PHE A 53 7.46 6.84 1.74
N ILE A 54 8.71 6.58 2.15
CA ILE A 54 9.42 5.34 1.79
C ILE A 54 8.63 4.11 2.25
N THR A 55 8.05 4.15 3.44
CA THR A 55 7.23 3.04 3.95
C THR A 55 6.01 2.80 3.06
N GLY A 56 5.28 3.84 2.65
CA GLY A 56 4.17 3.71 1.71
C GLY A 56 4.58 3.10 0.37
N LEU A 57 5.72 3.53 -0.19
CA LEU A 57 6.25 2.97 -1.43
C LEU A 57 6.59 1.48 -1.30
N GLN A 58 7.26 1.10 -0.21
CA GLN A 58 7.65 -0.28 0.05
C GLN A 58 6.44 -1.19 0.26
N ILE A 59 5.39 -0.71 0.91
CA ILE A 59 4.11 -1.43 1.02
C ILE A 59 3.53 -1.71 -0.36
N ILE A 60 3.43 -0.68 -1.21
CA ILE A 60 2.86 -0.84 -2.55
C ILE A 60 3.72 -1.77 -3.41
N LYS A 61 5.06 -1.63 -3.38
CA LYS A 61 5.99 -2.53 -4.09
C LYS A 61 5.80 -3.97 -3.66
N ARG A 62 5.78 -4.25 -2.34
CA ARG A 62 5.62 -5.62 -1.84
C ARG A 62 4.25 -6.21 -2.18
N ILE A 63 3.18 -5.41 -2.14
CA ILE A 63 1.85 -5.86 -2.59
C ILE A 63 1.86 -6.17 -4.09
N ARG A 64 2.50 -5.33 -4.92
CA ARG A 64 2.66 -5.58 -6.36
C ARG A 64 3.40 -6.88 -6.63
N GLU A 65 4.46 -7.17 -5.87
CA GLU A 65 5.24 -8.40 -5.99
C GLU A 65 4.42 -9.64 -5.61
N ILE A 66 3.78 -9.64 -4.43
CA ILE A 66 3.04 -10.80 -3.90
C ILE A 66 1.77 -11.07 -4.70
N TYR A 67 1.06 -10.02 -5.12
CA TYR A 67 -0.25 -10.10 -5.75
C TYR A 67 -0.24 -9.58 -7.20
N HIS A 68 0.85 -9.76 -7.93
CA HIS A 68 1.06 -9.20 -9.28
C HIS A 68 -0.10 -9.46 -10.25
N GLU A 69 -0.70 -10.65 -10.24
CA GLU A 69 -1.83 -10.99 -11.12
C GLU A 69 -3.12 -10.23 -10.78
N ARG A 70 -3.27 -9.77 -9.54
CA ARG A 70 -4.48 -9.09 -9.03
C ARG A 70 -4.28 -7.59 -8.83
N PHE A 71 -3.04 -7.11 -8.83
CA PHE A 71 -2.73 -5.71 -8.62
C PHE A 71 -3.08 -4.89 -9.86
N GLN A 72 -3.78 -3.78 -9.68
CA GLN A 72 -4.07 -2.83 -10.74
C GLN A 72 -4.00 -1.40 -10.23
N TRP A 73 -3.41 -0.51 -11.02
CA TRP A 73 -3.53 0.92 -10.78
C TRP A 73 -4.95 1.38 -11.11
N LYS A 74 -5.49 2.25 -10.26
CA LYS A 74 -6.74 2.95 -10.57
C LYS A 74 -6.55 3.70 -11.89
N GLN A 75 -7.45 3.51 -12.83
CA GLN A 75 -7.44 4.23 -14.11
C GLN A 75 -8.04 5.64 -13.92
N PRO A 76 -7.66 6.63 -14.76
CA PRO A 76 -8.35 7.91 -14.81
C PRO A 76 -9.84 7.74 -15.16
N PRO A 77 -10.69 8.72 -14.83
CA PRO A 77 -10.35 10.01 -14.21
C PRO A 77 -10.20 9.94 -12.69
N TYR A 78 -9.53 10.94 -12.12
CA TYR A 78 -9.46 11.18 -10.69
C TYR A 78 -9.48 12.67 -10.39
N GLU A 79 -10.49 13.09 -9.61
CA GLU A 79 -10.80 14.50 -9.34
C GLU A 79 -10.94 15.29 -10.66
N TYR A 80 -10.04 16.25 -10.92
CA TYR A 80 -10.05 17.09 -12.12
C TYR A 80 -9.01 16.68 -13.18
N GLU A 81 -8.34 15.53 -12.99
CA GLU A 81 -7.38 14.97 -13.94
C GLU A 81 -7.99 13.79 -14.72
N TRP A 82 -7.81 13.82 -16.04
CA TRP A 82 -8.51 12.95 -16.99
C TRP A 82 -7.59 12.04 -17.78
N LYS A 83 -6.27 12.28 -17.72
CA LYS A 83 -5.27 11.60 -18.56
C LYS A 83 -4.27 10.81 -17.73
N ARG A 84 -3.73 11.40 -16.66
CA ARG A 84 -2.69 10.77 -15.84
C ARG A 84 -3.28 9.71 -14.92
N LEU A 85 -2.50 8.69 -14.59
CA LEU A 85 -2.89 7.76 -13.54
C LEU A 85 -2.97 8.53 -12.21
N PRO A 86 -3.95 8.23 -11.33
CA PRO A 86 -4.06 8.91 -10.04
C PRO A 86 -2.81 8.76 -9.19
N ILE A 87 -2.12 7.62 -9.27
CA ILE A 87 -0.85 7.42 -8.55
C ILE A 87 0.26 8.37 -9.05
N GLU A 88 0.31 8.67 -10.35
CA GLU A 88 1.33 9.57 -10.92
C GLU A 88 1.15 11.00 -10.43
N ILE A 89 -0.11 11.40 -10.20
CA ILE A 89 -0.43 12.69 -9.57
C ILE A 89 0.09 12.70 -8.13
N LEU A 90 -0.16 11.62 -7.37
CA LEU A 90 0.21 11.52 -5.96
C LEU A 90 1.73 11.48 -5.73
N ILE A 91 2.48 10.83 -6.64
CA ILE A 91 3.95 10.73 -6.54
C ILE A 91 4.67 11.86 -7.30
N GLY A 92 3.95 12.72 -8.01
CA GLY A 92 4.50 13.88 -8.73
C GLY A 92 5.27 13.54 -10.01
N GLY A 93 5.03 12.38 -10.62
CA GLY A 93 5.80 11.91 -11.77
C GLY A 93 5.31 10.57 -12.33
N PRO A 94 5.93 10.08 -13.42
CA PRO A 94 5.58 8.80 -14.03
C PRO A 94 5.85 7.64 -13.09
N ILE A 95 5.02 6.58 -13.12
CA ILE A 95 5.15 5.44 -12.19
C ILE A 95 6.53 4.78 -12.30
N GLU A 96 7.14 4.77 -13.48
CA GLU A 96 8.45 4.16 -13.76
C GLU A 96 9.56 4.76 -12.90
N SER A 97 9.44 6.04 -12.52
CA SER A 97 10.44 6.72 -11.68
C SER A 97 10.53 6.19 -10.25
N VAL A 98 9.47 5.53 -9.77
CA VAL A 98 9.35 5.04 -8.39
C VAL A 98 9.15 3.53 -8.33
N PHE A 99 8.35 3.01 -9.25
CA PHE A 99 7.80 1.66 -9.31
C PHE A 99 8.27 0.89 -10.55
N GLY A 100 9.19 1.45 -11.35
CA GLY A 100 9.86 0.73 -12.42
C GLY A 100 10.64 -0.47 -11.88
N ASP A 101 10.58 -1.56 -12.63
CA ASP A 101 11.35 -2.78 -12.38
C ASP A 101 12.79 -2.62 -12.87
#